data_AF-A0A6G8ARI6-F1
#
_entry.id   AF-A0A6G8ARI6-F1
#
_cell.length_a   1.000
_cell.length_b   1.000
_cell.length_c   1.000
_cell.angle_alpha   90.00
_cell.angle_beta   90.00
_cell.angle_gamma   90.00
#
_symmetry.space_group_name_H-M   'P 1'
#
loop_
_entity.id
_entity.type
_entity.pdbx_description
1 polymer ?
#
loop_
_entity_poly.entity_id
_entity_poly.type
_entity_poly.pdbx_seq_one_letter_code
_entity_poly.pdbx_strand_id
1 'polypeptide(L)'
;MKSDFFLRHWKMLEQNINVLNDHERKTGKLLFNSLNKLSADDRQALKEKYYDSTVYSKFDKARGIYLSVIPVKDEVAASKGNVSLEEFRENKNRAIKRLEAIMDEVSQAIKNNEQYIYMELKGYYVKGFGSESTAKFSFSHTDLVLSPSFDEAYTFNADNKAERAIVESLENCGFERRLLDRNW
;
A
#
# COMPACT_ATOMS: atom_id res chain seq x y z
N MET A 1 9.59 8.89 6.08
CA MET A 1 10.00 7.79 5.14
C MET A 1 10.92 8.37 4.05
N LYS A 2 11.85 7.62 3.41
CA LYS A 2 12.68 8.18 2.30
C LYS A 2 11.98 7.99 0.95
N SER A 3 11.38 9.06 0.42
CA SER A 3 10.64 9.03 -0.86
C SER A 3 11.51 8.70 -2.09
N ASP A 4 12.81 9.03 -2.05
CA ASP A 4 13.77 8.80 -3.14
C ASP A 4 13.84 7.31 -3.56
N PHE A 5 13.73 6.39 -2.59
CA PHE A 5 13.68 4.96 -2.89
C PHE A 5 12.47 4.64 -3.78
N PHE A 6 11.28 5.06 -3.38
CA PHE A 6 10.04 4.76 -4.11
C PHE A 6 10.04 5.40 -5.49
N LEU A 7 10.47 6.66 -5.59
CA LEU A 7 10.55 7.39 -6.85
C LEU A 7 11.49 6.73 -7.86
N ARG A 8 12.63 6.18 -7.42
CA ARG A 8 13.54 5.41 -8.30
C ARG A 8 12.94 4.11 -8.83
N HIS A 9 11.95 3.55 -8.15
CA HIS A 9 11.28 2.32 -8.57
C HIS A 9 9.98 2.59 -9.33
N TRP A 10 9.50 3.84 -9.36
CA TRP A 10 8.22 4.22 -9.97
C TRP A 10 8.02 3.60 -11.36
N LYS A 11 8.94 3.87 -12.29
CA LYS A 11 8.83 3.38 -13.67
C LYS A 11 8.73 1.85 -13.75
N MET A 12 9.53 1.14 -12.95
CA MET A 12 9.48 -0.32 -12.92
C MET A 12 8.14 -0.83 -12.38
N LEU A 13 7.66 -0.26 -11.27
CA LEU A 13 6.42 -0.67 -10.63
C LEU A 13 5.22 -0.50 -11.57
N GLU A 14 5.21 0.58 -12.36
CA GLU A 14 4.14 0.85 -13.31
C GLU A 14 4.21 -0.07 -14.54
N GLN A 15 5.39 -0.21 -15.15
CA GLN A 15 5.55 -0.96 -16.40
C GLN A 15 5.44 -2.48 -16.22
N ASN A 16 5.65 -2.98 -15.01
CA ASN A 16 5.75 -4.42 -14.73
C ASN A 16 4.66 -4.93 -13.79
N ILE A 17 3.51 -4.24 -13.72
CA ILE A 17 2.42 -4.52 -12.76
C ILE A 17 1.98 -6.00 -12.71
N ASN A 18 2.06 -6.69 -13.85
CA ASN A 18 1.65 -8.10 -14.00
C ASN A 18 2.64 -9.09 -13.39
N VAL A 19 3.91 -8.71 -13.21
CA VAL A 19 4.99 -9.59 -12.74
C VAL A 19 5.59 -9.14 -11.40
N LEU A 20 4.94 -8.18 -10.73
CA LEU A 20 5.35 -7.74 -9.40
C LEU A 20 5.12 -8.83 -8.36
N ASN A 21 6.09 -8.99 -7.46
CA ASN A 21 5.93 -9.79 -6.25
C ASN A 21 5.14 -9.01 -5.18
N ASP A 22 4.77 -9.68 -4.09
CA ASP A 22 3.92 -9.09 -3.04
C ASP A 22 4.55 -7.84 -2.39
N HIS A 23 5.86 -7.83 -2.20
CA HIS A 23 6.56 -6.68 -1.62
C HIS A 23 6.53 -5.47 -2.56
N GLU A 24 6.76 -5.70 -3.86
CA GLU A 24 6.67 -4.67 -4.89
C GLU A 24 5.25 -4.17 -5.07
N ARG A 25 4.24 -5.04 -4.98
CA ARG A 25 2.82 -4.65 -5.00
C ARG A 25 2.49 -3.73 -3.83
N LYS A 26 2.97 -4.04 -2.61
CA LYS A 26 2.81 -3.17 -1.44
C LYS A 26 3.51 -1.81 -1.63
N THR A 27 4.70 -1.83 -2.19
CA THR A 27 5.47 -0.62 -2.50
C THR A 27 4.74 0.25 -3.55
N GLY A 28 4.22 -0.38 -4.61
CA GLY A 28 3.42 0.27 -5.65
C GLY A 28 2.13 0.85 -5.09
N LYS A 29 1.39 0.08 -4.28
CA LYS A 29 0.15 0.55 -3.61
C LYS A 29 0.41 1.83 -2.82
N LEU A 30 1.46 1.85 -2.00
CA LEU A 30 1.83 3.06 -1.24
C LEU A 30 2.20 4.22 -2.19
N LEU A 31 3.11 3.99 -3.14
CA LEU A 31 3.59 5.04 -4.03
C LEU A 31 2.47 5.64 -4.89
N PHE A 32 1.68 4.82 -5.58
CA PHE A 32 0.66 5.31 -6.51
C PHE A 32 -0.50 6.00 -5.78
N ASN A 33 -0.91 5.49 -4.62
CA ASN A 33 -1.91 6.17 -3.79
C ASN A 33 -1.39 7.54 -3.30
N SER A 34 -0.10 7.64 -2.97
CA SER A 34 0.51 8.92 -2.59
C SER A 34 0.67 9.88 -3.77
N LEU A 35 1.11 9.40 -4.94
CA LEU A 35 1.23 10.21 -6.15
C LEU A 35 -0.12 10.76 -6.62
N ASN A 36 -1.19 9.99 -6.48
CA ASN A 36 -2.55 10.42 -6.85
C ASN A 36 -3.03 11.60 -6.02
N LYS A 37 -2.62 11.70 -4.75
CA LYS A 37 -2.93 12.82 -3.85
C LYS A 37 -2.01 14.03 -4.04
N LEU A 38 -0.88 13.86 -4.73
CA LEU A 38 0.08 14.93 -4.97
C LEU A 38 -0.45 15.88 -6.07
N SER A 39 -0.17 17.18 -5.95
CA SER A 39 -0.53 18.17 -6.97
C SER A 39 0.08 17.81 -8.33
N ALA A 40 -0.56 18.24 -9.43
CA ALA A 40 -0.06 17.97 -10.77
C ALA A 40 1.36 18.52 -10.99
N ASP A 41 1.62 19.73 -10.51
CA ASP A 41 2.93 20.39 -10.65
C ASP A 41 4.03 19.67 -9.87
N ASP A 42 3.76 19.31 -8.61
CA ASP A 42 4.73 18.56 -7.80
C ASP A 42 4.99 17.17 -8.42
N ARG A 43 3.93 16.51 -8.90
CA ARG A 43 4.04 15.21 -9.57
C ARG A 43 4.85 15.30 -10.86
N GLN A 44 4.68 16.36 -11.64
CA GLN A 44 5.43 16.61 -12.86
C GLN A 44 6.91 16.81 -12.57
N ALA A 45 7.26 17.63 -11.57
CA ALA A 45 8.65 17.84 -11.16
C ALA A 45 9.35 16.53 -10.75
N LEU A 46 8.64 15.65 -10.03
CA LEU A 46 9.16 14.33 -9.66
C LEU A 46 9.25 13.38 -10.86
N LYS A 47 8.26 13.41 -11.77
CA LYS A 47 8.25 12.60 -12.99
C LYS A 47 9.48 12.90 -13.87
N GLU A 48 9.76 14.16 -14.14
CA GLU A 48 10.91 14.58 -14.96
C GLU A 48 12.24 14.13 -14.38
N LYS A 49 12.37 14.19 -13.05
CA LYS A 49 13.58 13.82 -12.33
C LYS A 49 13.79 12.30 -12.29
N TYR A 50 12.72 11.54 -12.02
CA TYR A 50 12.81 10.12 -11.71
C TYR A 50 12.28 9.26 -12.86
N TYR A 51 11.01 9.39 -13.19
CA TYR A 51 10.31 8.52 -14.14
C TYR A 51 10.84 8.67 -15.59
N ASP A 52 11.10 9.89 -16.02
CA ASP A 52 11.56 10.19 -17.38
C ASP A 52 13.05 9.88 -17.59
N SER A 53 13.74 9.39 -16.56
CA SER A 53 15.09 8.87 -16.73
C SER A 53 15.12 7.69 -17.71
N THR A 54 16.09 7.73 -18.59
CA THR A 54 16.42 6.65 -19.55
C THR A 54 17.54 5.75 -19.04
N VAL A 55 18.12 6.07 -17.87
CA VAL A 55 19.26 5.35 -17.31
C VAL A 55 18.79 4.41 -16.22
N TYR A 56 18.93 3.11 -16.45
CA TYR A 56 18.59 2.06 -15.50
C TYR A 56 19.79 1.68 -14.63
N SER A 57 19.55 1.21 -13.39
CA SER A 57 20.64 0.91 -12.45
C SER A 57 20.71 -0.54 -11.98
N LYS A 58 19.57 -1.18 -11.68
CA LYS A 58 19.53 -2.51 -11.09
C LYS A 58 18.72 -3.45 -11.99
N PHE A 59 19.31 -4.57 -12.40
CA PHE A 59 18.65 -5.55 -13.28
C PHE A 59 18.37 -6.85 -12.52
N ASP A 60 17.13 -7.32 -12.58
CA ASP A 60 16.71 -8.64 -12.11
C ASP A 60 16.80 -9.63 -13.27
N LYS A 61 17.82 -10.50 -13.22
CA LYS A 61 18.06 -11.49 -14.28
C LYS A 61 16.97 -12.56 -14.35
N ALA A 62 16.36 -12.93 -13.23
CA ALA A 62 15.36 -14.00 -13.21
C ALA A 62 14.06 -13.55 -13.87
N ARG A 63 13.70 -12.28 -13.69
CA ARG A 63 12.48 -11.68 -14.23
C ARG A 63 12.70 -10.91 -15.53
N GLY A 64 13.95 -10.61 -15.89
CA GLY A 64 14.29 -9.88 -17.10
C GLY A 64 13.93 -8.39 -17.06
N ILE A 65 13.83 -7.79 -15.86
CA ILE A 65 13.34 -6.42 -15.67
C ILE A 65 14.38 -5.55 -14.96
N TYR A 66 14.39 -4.24 -15.27
CA TYR A 66 15.14 -3.26 -14.49
C TYR A 66 14.32 -2.80 -13.29
N LEU A 67 14.87 -2.95 -12.08
CA LEU A 67 14.22 -2.66 -10.81
C LEU A 67 14.18 -1.16 -10.49
N SER A 68 15.13 -0.37 -10.99
CA SER A 68 15.21 1.05 -10.67
C SER A 68 15.99 1.85 -11.70
N VAL A 69 15.78 3.16 -11.65
CA VAL A 69 16.45 4.16 -12.50
C VAL A 69 17.46 5.00 -11.72
N ILE A 70 18.43 5.55 -12.45
CA ILE A 70 19.29 6.63 -11.97
C ILE A 70 18.56 7.95 -12.28
N PRO A 71 18.24 8.79 -11.28
CA PRO A 71 17.55 10.06 -11.53
C PRO A 71 18.32 10.97 -12.49
N VAL A 72 17.60 11.70 -13.33
CA VAL A 72 18.15 12.72 -14.24
C VAL A 72 18.93 13.75 -13.42
N LYS A 73 20.06 14.27 -13.88
CA LYS A 73 20.80 15.32 -13.15
C LYS A 73 19.95 16.60 -13.03
N ASP A 74 20.04 17.32 -11.91
CA ASP A 74 19.21 18.52 -11.67
C ASP A 74 19.46 19.57 -12.78
N GLU A 75 20.70 19.69 -13.24
CA GLU A 75 21.11 20.61 -14.30
C GLU A 75 20.45 20.30 -15.65
N VAL A 76 20.28 19.00 -15.95
CA VAL A 76 19.65 18.54 -17.19
C VAL A 76 18.14 18.77 -17.12
N ALA A 77 17.52 18.50 -15.97
CA ALA A 77 16.09 18.72 -15.78
C ALA A 77 15.73 20.21 -15.82
N ALA A 78 16.49 21.06 -15.12
CA ALA A 78 16.31 22.52 -15.15
C ALA A 78 16.44 23.10 -16.57
N SER A 79 17.46 22.65 -17.32
CA SER A 79 17.68 23.07 -18.70
C SER A 79 16.52 22.65 -19.62
N LYS A 80 15.96 21.45 -19.45
CA LYS A 80 14.80 20.99 -20.24
C LYS A 80 13.53 21.77 -19.93
N GLY A 81 13.32 22.13 -18.66
CA GLY A 81 12.16 22.90 -18.20
C GLY A 81 12.28 24.41 -18.45
N ASN A 82 13.41 24.90 -18.99
CA ASN A 82 13.71 26.32 -19.15
C ASN A 82 13.56 27.13 -17.84
N VAL A 83 13.96 26.54 -16.72
CA VAL A 83 13.96 27.15 -15.38
C VAL A 83 15.38 27.24 -14.84
N SER A 84 15.59 28.10 -13.85
CA SER A 84 16.89 28.14 -13.18
C SER A 84 17.16 26.86 -12.38
N LEU A 85 18.44 26.50 -12.22
CA LEU A 85 18.83 25.33 -11.42
C LEU A 85 18.35 25.45 -9.96
N GLU A 86 18.38 26.66 -9.41
CA GLU A 86 17.94 26.95 -8.05
C GLU A 86 16.43 26.74 -7.92
N GLU A 87 15.64 27.35 -8.80
CA GLU A 87 14.18 27.19 -8.84
C GLU A 87 13.77 25.72 -9.01
N PHE A 88 14.44 24.98 -9.90
CA PHE A 88 14.19 23.55 -10.05
C PHE A 88 14.46 22.79 -8.76
N ARG A 89 15.59 23.05 -8.10
CA ARG A 89 15.97 22.38 -6.83
C ARG A 89 14.96 22.69 -5.72
N GLU A 90 14.51 23.93 -5.61
CA GLU A 90 13.50 24.35 -4.63
C GLU A 90 12.17 23.64 -4.88
N ASN A 91 11.67 23.68 -6.12
CA ASN A 91 10.42 23.03 -6.52
C ASN A 91 10.47 21.52 -6.27
N LYS A 92 11.56 20.86 -6.70
CA LYS A 92 11.81 19.43 -6.45
C LYS A 92 11.84 19.11 -4.97
N ASN A 93 12.60 19.85 -4.16
CA ASN A 93 12.73 19.58 -2.72
C ASN A 93 11.40 19.78 -1.99
N ARG A 94 10.60 20.77 -2.41
CA ARG A 94 9.23 20.99 -1.91
C ARG A 94 8.32 19.82 -2.27
N ALA A 95 8.35 19.37 -3.53
CA ALA A 95 7.58 18.22 -3.99
C ALA A 95 7.94 16.93 -3.24
N ILE A 96 9.24 16.69 -3.01
CA ILE A 96 9.75 15.56 -2.20
C ILE A 96 9.18 15.61 -0.78
N LYS A 97 9.28 16.74 -0.09
CA LYS A 97 8.76 16.89 1.29
C LYS A 97 7.26 16.67 1.36
N ARG A 98 6.50 17.20 0.39
CA ARG A 98 5.05 17.00 0.30
C ARG A 98 4.71 15.53 0.07
N LEU A 99 5.41 14.87 -0.84
CA LEU A 99 5.23 13.44 -1.07
C LEU A 99 5.52 12.63 0.19
N GLU A 100 6.57 12.94 0.94
CA GLU A 100 6.90 12.23 2.19
C GLU A 100 5.79 12.35 3.23
N ALA A 101 5.22 13.54 3.43
CA ALA A 101 4.08 13.74 4.31
C ALA A 101 2.86 12.92 3.86
N ILE A 102 2.53 12.97 2.56
CA ILE A 102 1.42 12.19 1.99
C ILE A 102 1.68 10.67 2.11
N MET A 103 2.91 10.23 1.94
CA MET A 103 3.28 8.82 2.10
C MET A 103 3.12 8.34 3.54
N ASP A 104 3.47 9.17 4.51
CA ASP A 104 3.26 8.82 5.92
C ASP A 104 1.75 8.72 6.24
N GLU A 105 0.93 9.65 5.74
CA GLU A 105 -0.54 9.59 5.85
C GLU A 105 -1.14 8.35 5.17
N VAL A 106 -0.78 8.09 3.92
CA VAL A 106 -1.25 6.94 3.14
C VAL A 106 -0.78 5.64 3.77
N SER A 107 0.45 5.58 4.30
CA SER A 107 0.94 4.39 4.99
C SER A 107 0.12 4.08 6.23
N GLN A 108 -0.29 5.10 7.00
CA GLN A 108 -1.17 4.90 8.16
C GLN A 108 -2.57 4.48 7.73
N ALA A 109 -3.13 5.07 6.67
CA ALA A 109 -4.42 4.64 6.13
C ALA A 109 -4.38 3.17 5.66
N ILE A 110 -3.34 2.77 4.92
CA ILE A 110 -3.15 1.37 4.50
C ILE A 110 -3.06 0.45 5.72
N LYS A 111 -2.24 0.80 6.72
CA LYS A 111 -2.13 0.00 7.95
C LYS A 111 -3.46 -0.11 8.67
N ASN A 112 -4.21 0.98 8.83
CA ASN A 112 -5.52 0.94 9.47
C ASN A 112 -6.50 0.06 8.68
N ASN A 113 -6.49 0.12 7.35
CA ASN A 113 -7.35 -0.73 6.51
C ASN A 113 -6.92 -2.20 6.51
N GLU A 114 -5.63 -2.48 6.67
CA GLU A 114 -5.07 -3.85 6.74
C GLU A 114 -5.07 -4.42 8.17
N GLN A 115 -5.22 -3.56 9.19
CA GLN A 115 -5.33 -3.94 10.60
C GLN A 115 -6.65 -4.65 10.87
N TYR A 116 -7.70 -4.33 10.12
CA TYR A 116 -9.04 -4.85 10.34
C TYR A 116 -9.39 -5.92 9.31
N ILE A 117 -9.69 -7.12 9.80
CA ILE A 117 -10.03 -8.31 9.04
C ILE A 117 -11.49 -8.65 9.31
N TYR A 118 -12.20 -9.04 8.26
CA TYR A 118 -13.53 -9.62 8.32
C TYR A 118 -13.45 -11.06 7.83
N MET A 119 -14.27 -11.94 8.40
CA MET A 119 -14.29 -13.36 8.03
C MET A 119 -15.59 -13.67 7.29
N GLU A 120 -15.48 -14.22 6.08
CA GLU A 120 -16.61 -14.57 5.21
C GLU A 120 -16.65 -16.08 4.96
N LEU A 121 -17.82 -16.69 5.02
CA LEU A 121 -18.08 -18.04 4.54
C LEU A 121 -19.27 -18.02 3.59
N LYS A 122 -19.00 -18.21 2.30
CA LYS A 122 -20.03 -18.33 1.24
C LYS A 122 -21.07 -17.19 1.26
N GLY A 123 -20.62 -15.93 1.33
CA GLY A 123 -21.51 -14.76 1.36
C GLY A 123 -22.07 -14.38 2.73
N TYR A 124 -21.68 -15.08 3.80
CA TYR A 124 -22.03 -14.72 5.18
C TYR A 124 -20.81 -14.29 5.97
N TYR A 125 -20.92 -13.18 6.70
CA TYR A 125 -19.87 -12.63 7.54
C TYR A 125 -20.05 -13.05 8.99
N VAL A 126 -18.95 -13.25 9.71
CA VAL A 126 -18.99 -13.41 11.16
C VAL A 126 -19.49 -12.11 11.79
N LYS A 127 -20.64 -12.14 12.47
CA LYS A 127 -21.24 -11.02 13.22
C LYS A 127 -20.83 -11.03 14.69
N GLY A 128 -20.56 -12.21 15.24
CA GLY A 128 -20.16 -12.36 16.63
C GLY A 128 -20.15 -13.82 17.07
N PHE A 129 -20.04 -14.00 18.39
CA PHE A 129 -20.03 -15.31 19.04
C PHE A 129 -21.22 -15.38 20.01
N GLY A 130 -21.86 -16.54 20.11
CA GLY A 130 -23.05 -16.81 20.92
C GLY A 130 -22.88 -16.44 22.40
N SER A 131 -24.01 -16.25 23.06
CA SER A 131 -24.21 -15.39 24.24
C SER A 131 -23.35 -15.69 25.48
N GLU A 132 -22.90 -14.59 26.12
CA GLU A 132 -22.42 -14.49 27.52
C GLU A 132 -20.97 -14.90 27.88
N SER A 133 -19.98 -14.50 27.09
CA SER A 133 -18.61 -14.40 27.62
C SER A 133 -17.99 -13.04 27.31
N THR A 134 -18.18 -12.10 28.23
CA THR A 134 -17.39 -10.87 28.33
C THR A 134 -15.96 -11.12 28.84
N ALA A 135 -15.52 -12.38 28.99
CA ALA A 135 -14.15 -12.67 29.42
C ALA A 135 -13.71 -14.07 28.98
N LYS A 136 -12.71 -14.11 28.10
CA LYS A 136 -11.91 -15.26 27.63
C LYS A 136 -12.48 -15.97 26.40
N PHE A 137 -11.83 -15.68 25.28
CA PHE A 137 -11.89 -16.41 24.03
C PHE A 137 -11.39 -17.85 24.23
N SER A 138 -12.25 -18.78 24.62
CA SER A 138 -11.98 -20.23 24.54
C SER A 138 -12.90 -20.86 23.51
N PHE A 139 -12.32 -21.39 22.43
CA PHE A 139 -12.99 -21.92 21.25
C PHE A 139 -13.74 -23.23 21.44
N SER A 140 -13.93 -23.68 22.69
CA SER A 140 -14.44 -25.04 22.88
C SER A 140 -15.92 -25.18 22.54
N HIS A 141 -16.78 -24.15 22.70
CA HIS A 141 -18.24 -24.31 22.49
C HIS A 141 -19.00 -23.00 22.16
N THR A 142 -18.39 -22.03 21.47
CA THR A 142 -19.09 -20.77 21.11
C THR A 142 -19.75 -20.86 19.74
N ASP A 143 -21.07 -20.73 19.69
CA ASP A 143 -21.83 -20.64 18.43
C ASP A 143 -21.37 -19.42 17.62
N LEU A 144 -20.96 -19.61 16.37
CA LEU A 144 -20.65 -18.50 15.48
C LEU A 144 -21.96 -17.90 14.96
N VAL A 145 -22.16 -16.60 15.21
CA VAL A 145 -23.29 -15.86 14.64
C VAL A 145 -22.84 -15.29 13.31
N LEU A 146 -23.54 -15.67 12.24
CA LEU A 146 -23.28 -15.19 10.89
C LEU A 146 -24.36 -14.20 10.44
N SER A 147 -23.98 -13.21 9.63
CA SER A 147 -24.88 -12.27 8.99
C SER A 147 -24.61 -12.18 7.49
N PRO A 148 -25.63 -12.11 6.63
CA PRO A 148 -25.43 -11.82 5.21
C PRO A 148 -25.00 -10.36 4.96
N SER A 149 -25.10 -9.47 5.96
CA SER A 149 -24.73 -8.06 5.84
C SER A 149 -23.28 -7.81 6.26
N PHE A 150 -22.50 -7.18 5.39
CA PHE A 150 -21.14 -6.74 5.72
C PHE A 150 -21.13 -5.66 6.81
N ASP A 151 -22.15 -4.80 6.87
CA ASP A 151 -22.23 -3.72 7.87
C ASP A 151 -22.41 -4.25 9.30
N GLU A 152 -22.83 -5.50 9.45
CA GLU A 152 -22.94 -6.19 10.74
C GLU A 152 -21.72 -7.07 11.06
N ALA A 153 -20.71 -7.07 10.19
CA ALA A 153 -19.56 -7.95 10.36
C ALA A 153 -18.70 -7.53 11.55
N TYR A 154 -18.35 -8.52 12.37
CA TYR A 154 -17.37 -8.38 13.44
C TYR A 154 -16.02 -8.06 12.82
N THR A 155 -15.38 -7.04 13.40
CA THR A 155 -14.09 -6.54 12.93
C THR A 155 -12.99 -7.14 13.79
N PHE A 156 -12.15 -7.99 13.20
CA PHE A 156 -10.99 -8.57 13.87
C PHE A 156 -9.78 -7.66 13.72
N ASN A 157 -9.08 -7.37 14.81
CA ASN A 157 -7.82 -6.64 14.82
C ASN A 157 -6.64 -7.62 14.64
N ALA A 158 -5.98 -7.54 13.49
CA ALA A 158 -4.82 -8.34 13.13
C ALA A 158 -3.61 -8.11 14.05
N ASP A 159 -3.53 -7.00 14.78
CA ASP A 159 -2.47 -6.77 15.76
C ASP A 159 -2.75 -7.48 17.09
N ASN A 160 -4.01 -7.82 17.39
CA ASN A 160 -4.38 -8.56 18.58
C ASN A 160 -4.04 -10.05 18.40
N LYS A 161 -3.12 -10.57 19.23
CA LYS A 161 -2.67 -11.97 19.17
C LYS A 161 -3.81 -12.97 19.41
N ALA A 162 -4.77 -12.64 20.27
CA ALA A 162 -5.91 -13.51 20.54
C ALA A 162 -6.84 -13.60 19.33
N GLU A 163 -7.14 -12.46 18.71
CA GLU A 163 -8.00 -12.40 17.52
C GLU A 163 -7.32 -13.02 16.29
N ARG A 164 -6.00 -12.91 16.15
CA ARG A 164 -5.25 -13.64 15.12
C ARG A 164 -5.44 -15.16 15.20
N ALA A 165 -5.34 -15.73 16.40
CA ALA A 165 -5.55 -17.17 16.59
C ALA A 165 -6.98 -17.59 16.21
N ILE A 166 -7.96 -16.71 16.44
CA ILE A 166 -9.36 -16.94 16.05
C ILE A 166 -9.50 -16.91 14.53
N VAL A 167 -8.93 -15.90 13.87
CA VAL A 167 -8.92 -15.79 12.42
C VAL A 167 -8.29 -17.03 11.77
N GLU A 168 -7.13 -17.48 12.26
CA GLU A 168 -6.45 -18.69 11.77
C GLU A 168 -7.31 -19.96 11.96
N SER A 169 -7.99 -20.07 13.10
CA SER A 169 -8.93 -21.18 13.36
C SER A 169 -10.10 -21.17 12.37
N LEU A 170 -10.68 -19.99 12.11
CA LEU A 170 -11.78 -19.83 11.16
C LEU A 170 -11.35 -20.14 9.72
N GLU A 171 -10.14 -19.76 9.32
CA GLU A 171 -9.58 -20.12 8.01
C GLU A 171 -9.44 -21.63 7.84
N ASN A 172 -8.99 -22.34 8.88
CA ASN A 172 -8.94 -23.80 8.87
C ASN A 172 -10.33 -24.45 8.74
N CYS A 173 -11.38 -23.72 9.09
CA CYS A 173 -12.78 -24.12 8.91
C CYS A 173 -13.39 -23.66 7.57
N GLY A 174 -12.59 -23.08 6.68
CA GLY A 174 -13.00 -22.68 5.32
C GLY A 174 -13.55 -21.26 5.20
N PHE A 175 -13.41 -20.41 6.22
CA PHE A 175 -13.69 -18.98 6.09
C PHE A 175 -12.57 -18.28 5.31
N GLU A 176 -12.93 -17.27 4.53
CA GLU A 176 -12.01 -16.40 3.80
C GLU A 176 -11.83 -15.05 4.52
N ARG A 177 -10.60 -14.54 4.55
CA ARG A 177 -10.31 -13.18 5.02
C ARG A 177 -10.76 -12.14 3.98
N ARG A 178 -11.43 -11.08 4.46
CA ARG A 178 -11.73 -9.87 3.72
C ARG A 178 -11.11 -8.67 4.42
N LEU A 179 -10.43 -7.80 3.68
CA LEU A 179 -9.89 -6.53 4.17
C LEU A 179 -10.85 -5.39 3.82
N LEU A 180 -10.71 -4.24 4.49
CA LEU A 180 -11.62 -3.09 4.34
C LEU A 180 -11.59 -2.45 2.94
N ASP A 181 -10.71 -2.83 2.02
CA ASP A 181 -10.66 -2.24 0.66
C ASP A 181 -10.92 -3.24 -0.47
N ARG A 182 -12.11 -3.11 -1.06
CA ARG A 182 -12.38 -3.32 -2.48
C ARG A 182 -12.10 -2.01 -3.18
N ASN A 183 -10.95 -1.90 -3.86
CA ASN A 183 -10.66 -1.09 -5.06
C ASN A 183 -9.18 -0.69 -5.05
N TRP A 184 -8.46 -1.17 -6.06
CA TRP A 184 -7.16 -0.68 -6.51
C TRP A 184 -7.38 0.22 -7.73
#